data_AF-A0A7S2IGT1-F1
#
_entry.id   AF-A0A7S2IGT1-F1
#
_cell.length_a   1.000
_cell.length_b   1.000
_cell.length_c   1.000
_cell.angle_alpha   90.00
_cell.angle_beta   90.00
_cell.angle_gamma   90.00
#
_symmetry.space_group_name_H-M   'P 1'
#
loop_
_entity.id
_entity.type
_entity.pdbx_description
1 polymer ?
#
loop_
_entity_poly.entity_id
_entity_poly.type
_entity_poly.pdbx_seq_one_letter_code
_entity_poly.pdbx_strand_id
1 'polypeptide(L)'
;VVFGQGKDALDRQPELRREYETRLDFHALGLSALEVLVRLSLPSSSETSLPAETEATSPLTLAAALQGLRAAWDKYWEDVSRFWEVVYGAYTGGKDIGELKAACVDVGVHAVVAADLRCLRIALFDVRSAC
;
A
#
# COMPACT_ATOMS: atom_id res chain seq x y z
N VAL A 1 -9.91 -2.89 -9.77
CA VAL A 1 -10.20 -1.73 -8.88
C VAL A 1 -10.87 -0.66 -9.73
N VAL A 2 -12.00 -0.10 -9.27
CA VAL A 2 -12.84 0.84 -10.05
C VAL A 2 -12.06 2.04 -10.59
N PHE A 3 -11.07 2.52 -9.82
CA PHE A 3 -10.17 3.60 -10.22
C PHE A 3 -9.33 3.32 -11.47
N GLY A 4 -9.08 2.06 -11.83
CA GLY A 4 -8.32 1.71 -13.03
C GLY A 4 -9.13 1.75 -14.34
N GLN A 5 -10.45 1.91 -14.25
CA GLN A 5 -11.36 1.92 -15.41
C GLN A 5 -11.80 3.34 -15.80
N GLY A 6 -11.27 4.36 -15.13
CA GLY A 6 -11.51 5.77 -15.45
C GLY A 6 -12.91 6.26 -15.08
N LYS A 7 -13.26 7.43 -15.63
CA LYS A 7 -14.49 8.16 -15.30
C LYS A 7 -15.77 7.34 -15.52
N ASP A 8 -15.83 6.57 -16.60
CA ASP A 8 -17.03 5.80 -16.96
C ASP A 8 -17.40 4.74 -15.91
N ALA A 9 -16.40 4.20 -15.20
CA ALA A 9 -16.63 3.27 -14.11
C ALA A 9 -17.05 3.98 -12.82
N LEU A 10 -16.58 5.21 -12.61
CA LEU A 10 -16.97 6.05 -11.48
C LEU A 10 -18.42 6.52 -11.61
N ASP A 11 -18.88 6.83 -12.82
CA ASP A 11 -20.28 7.21 -13.10
C ASP A 11 -21.27 6.07 -12.83
N ARG A 12 -20.81 4.81 -12.85
CA ARG A 12 -21.62 3.64 -12.47
C ARG A 12 -21.70 3.42 -10.96
N GLN A 13 -20.94 4.19 -10.18
CA GLN A 13 -20.88 4.07 -8.71
C GLN A 13 -21.05 5.45 -8.05
N PRO A 14 -22.30 5.96 -7.96
CA PRO A 14 -22.58 7.31 -7.48
C PRO A 14 -22.09 7.57 -6.05
N GLU A 15 -22.04 6.54 -5.20
CA GLU A 15 -21.48 6.65 -3.85
C GLU A 15 -19.96 6.92 -3.88
N LEU A 16 -19.22 6.20 -4.72
CA LEU A 16 -17.78 6.38 -4.89
C LEU A 16 -17.46 7.74 -5.51
N ARG A 17 -18.30 8.18 -6.45
CA ARG A 17 -18.21 9.50 -7.06
C ARG A 17 -18.44 10.61 -6.03
N ARG A 18 -19.50 10.49 -5.22
CA ARG A 18 -19.80 11.45 -4.15
C ARG A 18 -18.68 11.52 -3.12
N GLU A 19 -18.10 10.38 -2.76
CA GLU A 19 -16.93 10.32 -1.90
C GLU A 19 -15.75 11.09 -2.50
N TYR A 20 -15.41 10.82 -3.76
CA TYR A 20 -14.33 11.52 -4.46
C TYR A 20 -14.56 13.03 -4.58
N GLU A 21 -15.80 13.47 -4.80
CA GLU A 21 -16.13 14.90 -5.02
C GLU A 21 -16.29 15.69 -3.71
N THR A 22 -16.73 15.07 -2.62
CA THR A 22 -17.21 15.80 -1.42
C THR A 22 -16.56 15.37 -0.12
N ARG A 23 -15.74 14.31 -0.12
CA ARG A 23 -15.12 13.77 1.09
C ARG A 23 -13.62 13.71 0.94
N LEU A 24 -12.94 13.63 2.08
CA LEU A 24 -11.54 13.25 2.12
C LEU A 24 -11.42 11.85 1.50
N ASP A 25 -10.46 11.66 0.61
CA ASP A 25 -10.20 10.34 0.03
C ASP A 25 -9.89 9.34 1.18
N PHE A 26 -10.85 8.48 1.50
CA PHE A 26 -10.69 7.51 2.59
C PHE A 26 -9.57 6.51 2.30
N HIS A 27 -9.25 6.30 1.02
CA HIS A 27 -8.10 5.51 0.65
C HIS A 27 -6.80 6.20 1.08
N ALA A 28 -6.64 7.49 0.75
CA ALA A 28 -5.49 8.29 1.17
C ALA A 28 -5.40 8.39 2.71
N LEU A 29 -6.53 8.61 3.39
CA LEU A 29 -6.58 8.63 4.86
C LEU A 29 -6.15 7.29 5.46
N GLY A 30 -6.62 6.18 4.90
CA GLY A 30 -6.26 4.84 5.35
C GLY A 30 -4.76 4.56 5.20
N LEU A 31 -4.15 5.02 4.09
CA LEU A 31 -2.70 4.94 3.89
C LEU A 31 -1.94 5.79 4.90
N SER A 32 -2.38 7.03 5.18
CA SER A 32 -1.74 7.88 6.19
C SER A 32 -1.85 7.28 7.60
N ALA A 33 -2.99 6.71 7.97
CA ALA A 33 -3.15 6.03 9.25
C ALA A 33 -2.21 4.81 9.37
N LEU A 34 -2.07 4.04 8.28
CA LEU A 34 -1.15 2.91 8.21
C LEU A 34 0.31 3.34 8.32
N GLU A 35 0.70 4.43 7.65
CA GLU A 35 2.03 5.01 7.76
C GLU A 35 2.39 5.38 9.20
N VAL A 36 1.46 6.03 9.91
CA VAL A 36 1.61 6.36 11.33
C VAL A 36 1.75 5.09 12.17
N LEU A 37 0.89 4.10 11.95
CA LEU A 37 0.94 2.82 12.67
C LEU A 37 2.31 2.14 12.50
N VAL A 38 2.81 2.01 11.27
CA VAL A 38 4.10 1.38 10.97
C VAL A 38 5.25 2.15 11.63
N ARG A 39 5.23 3.49 11.59
CA ARG A 39 6.26 4.31 12.25
C ARG A 39 6.22 4.18 13.78
N LEU A 40 5.04 4.16 14.39
CA LEU A 40 4.91 4.02 15.84
C LEU A 40 5.22 2.60 16.34
N SER A 41 5.11 1.60 15.47
CA SER A 41 5.41 0.19 15.76
C SER A 41 6.90 -0.15 15.65
N LEU A 42 7.79 0.86 15.59
CA LEU A 42 9.24 0.65 15.63
C LEU A 42 9.62 0.17 17.03
N PRO A 43 10.19 -1.04 17.20
CA PRO A 43 10.93 -1.30 18.42
C PRO A 43 12.09 -0.29 18.46
N SER A 44 12.18 0.48 19.55
CA SER A 44 13.37 1.27 19.85
C SER A 44 14.55 0.29 19.77
N SER A 45 15.53 0.57 18.91
CA SER A 45 16.66 -0.32 18.66
C SER A 45 17.40 -0.66 19.94
N SER A 46 17.02 -1.72 20.63
CA SER A 46 17.76 -2.38 21.71
C SER A 46 17.04 -3.66 22.11
N GLU A 47 17.74 -4.77 21.88
CA GLU A 47 17.57 -6.08 22.55
C GLU A 47 16.32 -6.86 22.09
N THR A 48 16.40 -8.11 21.65
CA THR A 48 17.16 -9.22 22.22
C THR A 48 17.33 -10.30 21.15
N SER A 49 18.57 -10.71 20.90
CA SER A 49 18.87 -11.97 20.22
C SER A 49 18.51 -13.11 21.17
N LEU A 50 17.56 -13.98 20.81
CA LEU A 50 17.42 -15.29 21.46
C LEU A 50 17.18 -16.40 20.41
N PRO A 51 17.66 -17.62 20.71
CA PRO A 51 18.01 -18.61 19.71
C PRO A 51 16.81 -19.41 19.21
N ALA A 52 16.99 -19.94 18.01
CA ALA A 52 16.04 -20.74 17.25
C ALA A 52 15.93 -22.17 17.78
N GLU A 53 14.81 -22.53 18.41
CA GLU A 53 14.17 -23.86 18.47
C GLU A 53 12.69 -23.56 18.81
N THR A 54 11.60 -24.09 18.23
CA THR A 54 11.27 -25.44 17.77
C THR A 54 9.94 -25.35 17.00
N GLU A 55 9.68 -26.27 16.07
CA GLU A 55 8.40 -26.42 15.36
C GLU A 55 7.21 -26.66 16.30
N ALA A 56 6.29 -25.69 16.33
CA ALA A 56 4.87 -25.86 16.62
C ALA A 56 4.17 -24.60 16.12
N THR A 57 2.92 -24.73 15.67
CA THR A 57 2.02 -23.65 15.23
C THR A 57 1.80 -22.63 16.35
N SER A 58 2.82 -21.84 16.66
CA SER A 58 2.75 -20.79 17.66
C SER A 58 1.92 -19.64 17.08
N PRO A 59 1.00 -19.05 17.86
CA PRO A 59 0.29 -17.87 17.42
C PRO A 59 1.32 -16.80 17.02
N LEU A 60 1.10 -16.19 15.86
CA LEU A 60 1.97 -15.16 15.32
C LEU A 60 2.12 -14.07 16.37
N THR A 61 3.32 -13.84 16.89
CA THR A 61 3.51 -12.86 17.96
C THR A 61 3.21 -11.46 17.41
N LEU A 62 2.68 -10.57 18.25
CA LEU A 62 2.39 -9.19 17.83
C LEU A 62 3.62 -8.51 17.21
N ALA A 63 4.82 -8.78 17.77
CA ALA A 63 6.08 -8.27 17.22
C ALA A 63 6.35 -8.78 15.79
N ALA A 64 6.18 -10.09 15.55
CA ALA A 64 6.35 -10.67 14.21
C ALA A 64 5.29 -10.14 13.23
N ALA A 65 4.05 -9.95 13.68
CA ALA A 65 2.97 -9.39 12.87
C ALA A 65 3.26 -7.95 12.45
N LEU A 66 3.71 -7.12 13.39
CA LEU A 66 4.08 -5.72 13.14
C LEU A 66 5.31 -5.63 12.20
N GLN A 67 6.26 -6.56 12.31
CA GLN A 67 7.38 -6.64 11.37
C GLN A 67 6.91 -7.01 9.95
N GLY A 68 5.99 -7.98 9.83
CA GLY A 68 5.36 -8.32 8.55
C GLY A 68 4.61 -7.14 7.93
N LEU A 69 3.86 -6.39 8.73
CA LEU A 69 3.16 -5.18 8.29
C LEU A 69 4.12 -4.10 7.79
N ARG A 70 5.24 -3.89 8.51
CA ARG A 70 6.29 -2.96 8.09
C ARG A 70 6.89 -3.36 6.75
N ALA A 71 7.28 -4.63 6.58
CA ALA A 71 7.86 -5.09 5.33
C ALA A 71 6.89 -4.91 4.14
N ALA A 72 5.61 -5.20 4.34
CA ALA A 72 4.58 -4.97 3.33
C ALA A 72 4.38 -3.48 3.02
N TRP A 73 4.46 -2.60 4.02
CA TRP A 73 4.40 -1.16 3.85
C TRP A 73 5.60 -0.60 3.09
N ASP A 74 6.81 -1.01 3.46
CA ASP A 74 8.04 -0.56 2.80
C ASP A 74 8.03 -0.97 1.32
N LYS A 75 7.57 -2.19 1.02
CA LYS A 75 7.41 -2.67 -0.35
C LYS A 75 6.41 -1.85 -1.16
N TYR A 76 5.22 -1.62 -0.60
CA TYR A 76 4.20 -0.76 -1.21
C TYR A 76 4.75 0.64 -1.50
N TRP A 77 5.42 1.23 -0.52
CA TRP A 77 5.93 2.59 -0.62
C TRP A 77 7.05 2.71 -1.65
N GLU A 78 7.95 1.73 -1.71
CA GLU A 78 9.01 1.64 -2.73
C GLU A 78 8.40 1.61 -4.15
N ASP A 79 7.46 0.69 -4.40
CA ASP A 79 6.87 0.52 -5.72
C ASP A 79 6.07 1.75 -6.16
N VAL A 80 5.23 2.30 -5.27
CA VAL A 80 4.44 3.51 -5.57
C VAL A 80 5.33 4.73 -5.78
N SER A 81 6.40 4.88 -5.00
CA SER A 81 7.36 6.00 -5.16
C SER A 81 8.04 5.95 -6.53
N ARG A 82 8.48 4.78 -6.98
CA ARG A 82 9.05 4.60 -8.33
C ARG A 82 8.06 4.98 -9.43
N PHE A 83 6.78 4.65 -9.27
CA PHE A 83 5.76 5.02 -10.25
C PHE A 83 5.50 6.53 -10.26
N TRP A 84 5.51 7.17 -9.09
CA TRP A 84 5.42 8.63 -9.00
C TRP A 84 6.60 9.34 -9.68
N GLU A 85 7.82 8.82 -9.58
CA GLU A 85 8.98 9.37 -10.30
C GLU A 85 8.75 9.40 -11.81
N VAL A 86 8.16 8.35 -12.39
CA VAL A 86 7.81 8.29 -13.81
C VAL A 86 6.78 9.36 -14.17
N VAL A 87 5.76 9.54 -13.33
CA VAL A 87 4.73 10.57 -13.50
C VAL A 87 5.33 11.97 -13.43
N TYR A 88 6.11 12.28 -12.40
CA TYR A 88 6.76 13.57 -12.25
C TYR A 88 7.77 13.86 -13.37
N GLY A 89 8.53 12.85 -13.80
CA GLY A 89 9.44 12.95 -14.95
C GLY A 89 8.70 13.28 -16.26
N ALA A 90 7.51 12.73 -16.47
CA ALA A 90 6.70 13.03 -17.64
C ALA A 90 6.19 14.49 -17.64
N TYR A 91 5.68 14.96 -16.50
CA TYR A 91 5.20 16.34 -16.36
C TYR A 91 6.31 17.39 -16.45
N THR A 92 7.50 17.11 -15.92
CA THR A 92 8.65 18.04 -15.99
C THR A 92 9.31 18.07 -17.36
N GLY A 93 9.30 16.96 -18.10
CA GLY A 93 9.87 16.85 -19.44
C GLY A 93 8.93 17.23 -20.60
N GLY A 94 7.70 17.66 -20.31
CA GLY A 94 6.70 17.99 -21.33
C GLY A 94 6.22 16.79 -22.15
N LYS A 95 6.31 15.56 -21.60
CA LYS A 95 5.87 14.35 -22.28
C LYS A 95 4.35 14.28 -22.39
N ASP A 96 3.88 13.62 -23.44
CA ASP A 96 2.45 13.41 -23.67
C ASP A 96 1.83 12.47 -22.62
N ILE A 97 0.60 12.78 -22.19
CA ILE A 97 -0.14 11.97 -21.20
C ILE A 97 -0.42 10.56 -21.74
N GLY A 98 -0.58 10.40 -23.06
CA GLY A 98 -0.75 9.10 -23.71
C GLY A 98 0.50 8.22 -23.58
N GLU A 99 1.69 8.78 -23.74
CA GLU A 99 2.96 8.07 -23.54
C GLU A 99 3.16 7.63 -22.09
N LEU A 100 2.84 8.50 -21.13
CA LEU A 100 2.86 8.16 -19.70
C LEU A 100 1.89 7.02 -19.39
N LYS A 101 0.66 7.10 -19.91
CA LYS A 101 -0.35 6.07 -19.71
C LYS A 101 0.10 4.74 -20.30
N ALA A 102 0.69 4.74 -21.50
CA ALA A 102 1.24 3.54 -22.12
C ALA A 102 2.37 2.92 -21.28
N ALA A 103 3.30 3.74 -20.78
CA ALA A 103 4.38 3.29 -19.91
C ALA A 103 3.85 2.68 -18.60
N CYS A 104 2.84 3.28 -17.98
CA CYS A 104 2.21 2.73 -16.78
C CYS A 104 1.47 1.41 -17.03
N VAL A 105 0.89 1.22 -18.22
CA VAL A 105 0.25 -0.03 -18.61
C VAL A 105 1.29 -1.12 -18.86
N ASP A 106 2.37 -0.80 -19.57
CA ASP A 106 3.45 -1.75 -19.87
C ASP A 106 4.13 -2.28 -18.60
N VAL A 107 4.39 -1.38 -17.64
CA VAL A 107 4.94 -1.74 -16.32
C VAL A 107 3.92 -2.45 -15.43
N GLY A 108 2.64 -2.47 -15.81
CA GLY A 108 1.59 -3.14 -15.05
C GLY A 108 1.32 -2.51 -13.68
N VAL A 109 1.45 -1.18 -13.57
CA VAL A 109 1.35 -0.42 -12.30
C VAL A 109 0.13 -0.84 -11.47
N HIS A 110 -1.03 -0.97 -12.11
CA HIS A 110 -2.26 -1.36 -11.41
C HIS A 110 -2.19 -2.77 -10.80
N ALA A 111 -1.49 -3.71 -11.45
CA ALA A 111 -1.35 -5.08 -10.95
C ALA A 111 -0.40 -5.13 -9.75
N VAL A 112 0.72 -4.41 -9.81
CA VAL A 112 1.70 -4.28 -8.72
C VAL A 112 1.04 -3.64 -7.50
N VAL A 113 0.48 -2.44 -7.64
CA VAL A 113 -0.19 -1.73 -6.54
C VAL A 113 -1.35 -2.55 -5.96
N ALA A 114 -2.13 -3.25 -6.80
CA ALA A 114 -3.19 -4.11 -6.30
C ALA A 114 -2.66 -5.33 -5.52
N ALA A 115 -1.49 -5.87 -5.87
CA ALA A 115 -0.85 -6.94 -5.12
C ALA A 115 -0.34 -6.41 -3.76
N ASP A 116 0.35 -5.28 -3.75
CA ASP A 116 0.87 -4.66 -2.53
C ASP A 116 -0.24 -4.31 -1.54
N LEU A 117 -1.35 -3.73 -2.02
CA LEU A 117 -2.52 -3.44 -1.19
C LEU A 117 -3.17 -4.72 -0.63
N ARG A 118 -3.10 -5.86 -1.34
CA ARG A 118 -3.55 -7.14 -0.79
C ARG A 118 -2.60 -7.63 0.31
N CYS A 119 -1.29 -7.54 0.10
CA CYS A 119 -0.29 -7.89 1.11
C CYS A 119 -0.45 -7.05 2.38
N LEU A 120 -0.66 -5.73 2.24
CA LEU A 120 -0.96 -4.83 3.36
C LEU A 120 -2.21 -5.24 4.14
N ARG A 121 -3.29 -5.62 3.44
CA ARG A 121 -4.52 -6.09 4.10
C ARG A 121 -4.31 -7.40 4.84
N ILE A 122 -3.54 -8.33 4.29
CA ILE A 122 -3.20 -9.59 4.95
C ILE A 122 -2.39 -9.30 6.21
N ALA A 123 -1.34 -8.49 6.11
CA ALA A 123 -0.51 -8.15 7.26
C ALA A 123 -1.28 -7.39 8.36
N LEU A 124 -2.22 -6.51 7.99
CA LEU A 124 -3.14 -5.86 8.94
C LEU A 124 -4.05 -6.87 9.65
N PHE A 125 -4.52 -7.89 8.93
CA PHE A 125 -5.31 -8.97 9.51
C PHE A 125 -4.48 -9.80 10.50
N ASP A 126 -3.23 -10.08 10.17
CA ASP A 126 -2.31 -10.81 11.06
C ASP A 126 -2.02 -10.00 12.33
N VAL A 127 -1.76 -8.70 12.23
CA VAL A 127 -1.60 -7.81 13.39
C VAL A 127 -2.85 -7.81 14.26
N ARG A 128 -4.03 -7.68 13.65
CA ARG A 128 -5.30 -7.74 14.39
C ARG A 128 -5.50 -9.08 15.09
N SER A 129 -5.06 -10.19 14.49
CA SER A 129 -5.24 -11.54 15.05
C SER A 129 -4.25 -11.84 16.17
N ALA A 130 -3.13 -11.10 16.23
CA ALA A 130 -2.10 -11.19 17.26
C ALA A 130 -2.36 -10.28 18.49
N CYS A 131 -3.37 -9.41 18.43
CA CYS A 131 -3.86 -8.55 19.51
C CYS A 131 -5.05 -9.20 20.24
#